data_AF-A0A928ZUR2-F1
#
_entry.id   AF-A0A928ZUR2-F1
#
_cell.length_a   1.000
_cell.length_b   1.000
_cell.length_c   1.000
_cell.angle_alpha   90.00
_cell.angle_beta   90.00
_cell.angle_gamma   90.00
#
_symmetry.space_group_name_H-M   'P 1'
#
loop_
_entity.id
_entity.type
_entity.pdbx_description
1 polymer ?
#
loop_
_entity_poly.entity_id
_entity_poly.type
_entity_poly.pdbx_seq_one_letter_code
_entity_poly.pdbx_strand_id
1 'polypeptide(L)'
;RLGVHPDFRRVGRIGKGLIQKAVTTANTWGCDRFLATVQLQNVRFFTRLHWNSLEEIEILGRPHHLMEADLEHYPATDQPRPALPLKQVA
;
A
#
# COMPACT_ATOMS: atom_id res chain seq x y z
N ARG A 1 2.81 8.07 0.03
CA ARG A 1 3.77 7.67 1.09
C ARG A 1 3.00 7.22 2.32
N LEU A 2 3.37 6.09 2.91
CA LEU A 2 2.77 5.59 4.16
C LEU A 2 3.69 5.94 5.33
N GLY A 3 3.13 6.45 6.43
CA GLY A 3 3.88 6.76 7.63
C GLY A 3 2.99 6.81 8.86
N VAL A 4 3.51 6.32 9.98
CA VAL A 4 2.86 6.40 11.30
C VAL A 4 3.78 7.20 12.22
N HIS A 5 3.18 8.14 12.96
CA HIS A 5 3.90 8.95 13.94
C HIS A 5 4.61 8.03 14.96
N PRO A 6 5.87 8.32 15.36
CA PRO A 6 6.70 7.42 16.17
C PRO A 6 6.00 6.82 17.39
N ASP A 7 5.25 7.64 18.13
CA ASP A 7 4.56 7.26 19.36
C ASP A 7 3.50 6.17 19.16
N PHE A 8 3.00 5.99 17.93
CA PHE A 8 1.94 5.03 17.64
C PHE A 8 2.40 3.82 16.83
N ARG A 9 3.71 3.68 16.56
CA ARG A 9 4.26 2.57 15.76
C ARG A 9 4.13 1.22 16.46
N ARG A 10 4.22 1.19 17.80
CA ARG A 10 4.21 -0.04 18.61
C ARG A 10 2.88 -0.78 18.59
N VAL A 11 1.79 -0.08 18.25
CA VAL A 11 0.45 -0.68 18.21
C VAL A 11 0.28 -1.60 17.00
N GLY A 12 1.02 -1.36 15.90
CA GLY A 12 0.94 -2.14 14.65
C GLY A 12 -0.39 -2.05 13.88
N ARG A 13 -1.50 -1.75 14.58
CA ARG A 13 -2.86 -1.69 14.03
C ARG A 13 -3.06 -0.50 13.08
N ILE A 14 -2.41 0.63 13.33
CA ILE A 14 -2.56 1.83 12.48
C ILE A 14 -1.99 1.58 11.10
N GLY A 15 -0.76 1.05 11.01
CA GLY A 15 -0.14 0.72 9.72
C GLY A 15 -1.00 -0.26 8.92
N LYS A 16 -1.52 -1.31 9.58
CA LYS A 16 -2.43 -2.28 8.96
C LYS A 16 -3.70 -1.61 8.44
N GLY A 17 -4.37 -0.81 9.27
CA GLY A 17 -5.61 -0.12 8.89
C GLY A 17 -5.42 0.85 7.73
N LEU A 18 -4.29 1.56 7.68
CA LEU A 18 -3.96 2.45 6.56
C LEU A 18 -3.74 1.68 5.25
N ILE A 19 -3.02 0.56 5.30
CA ILE A 19 -2.82 -0.31 4.13
C ILE A 19 -4.17 -0.86 3.66
N GLN A 20 -4.96 -1.42 4.56
CA GLN A 20 -6.28 -1.97 4.23
C GLN A 20 -7.17 -0.91 3.58
N LYS A 21 -7.24 0.30 4.15
CA LYS A 21 -8.03 1.38 3.57
C LYS A 21 -7.54 1.75 2.18
N ALA A 22 -6.22 1.89 1.99
CA ALA A 22 -5.66 2.27 0.70
C ALA A 22 -5.93 1.23 -0.40
N VAL A 23 -5.63 -0.04 -0.15
CA VAL A 23 -5.77 -1.12 -1.14
C VAL A 23 -7.25 -1.36 -1.45
N THR A 24 -8.11 -1.48 -0.44
CA THR A 24 -9.56 -1.65 -0.64
C THR A 24 -10.18 -0.47 -1.38
N THR A 25 -9.77 0.77 -1.08
CA THR A 25 -10.25 1.96 -1.82
C THR A 25 -9.89 1.85 -3.29
N ALA A 26 -8.63 1.53 -3.60
CA ALA A 26 -8.18 1.40 -4.98
C ALA A 26 -8.91 0.26 -5.71
N ASN A 27 -9.06 -0.90 -5.07
CA ASN A 27 -9.79 -2.04 -5.63
C ASN A 27 -11.26 -1.68 -5.91
N THR A 28 -11.93 -1.02 -4.96
CA THR A 28 -13.29 -0.48 -5.13
C THR A 28 -13.43 0.42 -6.37
N TRP A 29 -12.35 1.08 -6.73
CA TRP A 29 -12.29 2.00 -7.84
C TRP A 29 -11.85 1.33 -9.16
N GLY A 30 -11.70 0.00 -9.19
CA GLY A 30 -11.30 -0.74 -10.39
C GLY A 30 -9.80 -0.73 -10.64
N CYS A 31 -9.00 -0.73 -9.58
CA CYS A 31 -7.55 -0.91 -9.67
C CYS A 31 -7.21 -2.38 -9.97
N ASP A 32 -6.45 -2.63 -11.02
CA ASP A 32 -6.01 -3.99 -11.38
C ASP A 32 -4.74 -4.43 -10.65
N ARG A 33 -3.90 -3.47 -10.22
CA ARG A 33 -2.62 -3.71 -9.53
C ARG A 33 -2.29 -2.60 -8.55
N PHE A 34 -1.94 -2.97 -7.31
CA PHE A 34 -1.54 -2.01 -6.28
C PHE A 34 -0.09 -2.27 -5.85
N LEU A 35 0.81 -1.36 -6.25
CA LEU A 35 2.25 -1.49 -6.04
C LEU A 35 2.78 -0.53 -4.98
N ALA A 36 3.83 -0.94 -4.27
CA ALA A 36 4.58 -0.06 -3.38
C ALA A 36 6.06 -0.43 -3.34
N THR A 37 6.93 0.58 -3.19
CA THR A 37 8.33 0.38 -2.83
C THR A 37 8.45 0.36 -1.30
N VAL A 38 8.94 -0.75 -0.76
CA VAL A 38 8.94 -1.03 0.68
C VAL A 38 10.37 -1.21 1.16
N GLN A 39 10.79 -0.42 2.15
CA GLN A 39 12.10 -0.59 2.79
C GLN A 39 12.27 -1.99 3.38
N LEU A 40 13.48 -2.56 3.29
CA LEU A 40 13.80 -3.92 3.76
C LEU A 40 13.25 -4.22 5.17
N GLN A 41 13.40 -3.28 6.11
CA GLN A 41 12.94 -3.44 7.50
C GLN A 41 11.40 -3.64 7.64
N ASN A 42 10.61 -3.22 6.65
CA ASN A 42 9.16 -3.29 6.66
C ASN A 42 8.62 -4.46 5.81
N VAL A 43 9.47 -5.15 5.03
CA VAL A 43 9.03 -6.23 4.11
C VAL A 43 8.24 -7.30 4.85
N ARG A 44 8.75 -7.79 5.99
CA ARG A 44 8.05 -8.81 6.79
C ARG A 44 6.67 -8.35 7.29
N PHE A 45 6.50 -7.06 7.56
CA PHE A 45 5.20 -6.50 7.95
C PHE A 45 4.22 -6.54 6.77
N PHE A 46 4.67 -6.17 5.56
CA PHE A 46 3.87 -6.22 4.34
C PHE A 46 3.53 -7.66 3.91
N THR A 47 4.48 -8.59 3.98
CA THR A 47 4.21 -10.01 3.66
C THR A 47 3.10 -10.61 4.52
N ARG A 48 3.06 -10.27 5.82
CA ARG A 48 1.97 -10.68 6.74
C ARG A 48 0.61 -10.09 6.40
N LEU A 49 0.58 -9.08 5.53
CA LEU A 49 -0.61 -8.41 5.05
C LEU A 49 -0.92 -8.81 3.60
N HIS A 50 -0.46 -9.99 3.15
CA HIS A 50 -0.74 -10.50 1.81
C HIS A 50 -0.17 -9.59 0.70
N TRP A 51 1.07 -9.14 0.91
CA TRP A 51 1.86 -8.52 -0.15
C TRP A 51 2.97 -9.45 -0.59
N ASN A 52 3.17 -9.52 -1.90
CA ASN A 52 4.20 -10.32 -2.54
C ASN A 52 5.38 -9.43 -2.94
N SER A 53 6.60 -9.88 -2.68
CA SER A 53 7.80 -9.24 -3.20
C SER A 53 7.99 -9.63 -4.66
N LEU A 54 8.14 -8.64 -5.53
CA LEU A 54 8.38 -8.84 -6.96
C LEU A 54 9.87 -8.71 -7.31
N GLU A 55 10.54 -7.71 -6.73
CA GLU A 55 11.92 -7.37 -7.08
C GLU A 55 12.62 -6.70 -5.89
N GLU A 56 13.90 -6.98 -5.69
CA GLU A 56 14.77 -6.21 -4.79
C GLU A 56 15.37 -5.03 -5.54
N ILE A 57 15.23 -3.83 -4.99
CA ILE A 57 15.67 -2.59 -5.62
C ILE A 57 16.44 -1.72 -4.61
N GLU A 58 17.27 -0.82 -5.12
CA GLU A 58 17.96 0.17 -4.29
C GLU A 58 17.42 1.57 -4.59
N ILE A 59 17.08 2.31 -3.53
CA ILE A 59 16.64 3.70 -3.63
C ILE A 59 17.54 4.54 -2.71
N LEU A 60 18.33 5.43 -3.31
CA LEU A 60 19.26 6.33 -2.59
C LEU A 60 20.19 5.57 -1.63
N GLY A 61 20.80 4.46 -2.08
CA GLY A 61 21.71 3.65 -1.26
C GLY A 61 21.02 2.82 -0.18
N ARG A 62 19.69 2.67 -0.22
CA ARG A 62 18.92 1.91 0.77
C ARG A 62 18.18 0.75 0.12
N PRO A 63 18.23 -0.46 0.69
CA PRO A 63 17.54 -1.63 0.14
C PRO A 63 16.03 -1.53 0.32
N HIS A 64 15.31 -1.82 -0.75
CA HIS A 64 13.85 -1.87 -0.83
C HIS A 64 13.42 -3.08 -1.63
N HIS A 65 12.13 -3.40 -1.56
CA HIS A 65 11.46 -4.32 -2.45
C HIS A 65 10.37 -3.57 -3.20
N LEU A 66 10.21 -3.84 -4.49
CA LEU A 66 8.95 -3.59 -5.18
C LEU A 66 7.98 -4.69 -4.74
N MET A 67 6.86 -4.30 -4.15
CA MET A 67 5.85 -5.24 -3.64
C MET A 67 4.48 -4.96 -4.24
N GLU A 68 3.70 -6.01 -4.40
CA GLU A 68 2.32 -5.98 -4.90
C GLU A 68 1.35 -6.52 -3.87
N ALA A 69 0.22 -5.83 -3.68
CA ALA A 69 -0.86 -6.30 -2.82
C ALA A 69 -1.71 -7.36 -3.54
N ASP A 70 -2.07 -8.43 -2.85
CA ASP A 70 -3.07 -9.38 -3.31
C ASP A 70 -4.48 -8.76 -3.21
N LEU A 71 -5.07 -8.40 -4.34
CA LEU A 71 -6.38 -7.73 -4.36
C LEU A 71 -7.53 -8.63 -3.91
N GLU A 72 -7.40 -9.96 -3.97
CA GLU A 72 -8.43 -10.88 -3.45
C GLU A 72 -8.50 -10.82 -1.92
N HIS A 73 -7.36 -10.57 -1.26
CA HIS A 73 -7.32 -10.34 0.19
C HIS A 73 -7.97 -9.01 0.61
N TYR A 74 -8.03 -8.04 -0.31
CA TYR A 74 -8.57 -6.70 -0.08
C TYR A 74 -9.78 -6.43 -0.99
N PRO A 75 -10.92 -7.13 -0.80
CA PRO A 75 -12.05 -7.05 -1.71
C PRO A 75 -12.60 -5.63 -1.83
N ALA A 76 -13.15 -5.32 -2.99
CA ALA A 76 -13.86 -4.08 -3.25
C ALA A 76 -15.05 -3.89 -2.28
N THR A 77 -15.37 -2.63 -2.01
CA THR A 77 -16.47 -2.19 -1.13
C THR A 77 -17.39 -1.24 -1.88
N ASP A 78 -18.22 -0.48 -1.17
CA ASP A 78 -19.11 0.56 -1.70
C ASP A 78 -18.51 1.98 -1.59
N GLN A 79 -17.22 2.11 -1.26
CA GLN A 79 -16.58 3.40 -1.06
C GLN A 79 -16.70 4.30 -2.30
N PRO A 80 -17.37 5.47 -2.18
CA PRO A 80 -17.57 6.36 -3.31
C PRO A 80 -16.22 6.91 -3.77
N ARG A 81 -16.04 6.98 -5.08
CA ARG A 81 -14.93 7.71 -5.68
C ARG A 81 -15.24 9.21 -5.61
N PRO A 82 -14.42 10.03 -4.94
CA PRO A 82 -14.61 11.48 -4.94
C PRO A 82 -14.56 12.00 -6.38
N ALA A 83 -15.47 12.92 -6.71
CA ALA A 83 -15.39 13.70 -7.95
C ALA A 83 -14.22 14.69 -7.83
N LEU A 84 -13.00 14.21 -8.00
CA LEU A 84 -11.86 15.08 -8.21
C LEU A 84 -11.89 15.52 -9.69
N PRO A 85 -11.83 16.81 -10.01
CA PRO A 85 -11.58 17.22 -11.38
C PRO A 85 -10.23 16.61 -11.77
N LEU A 86 -10.25 15.65 -12.69
CA LEU A 86 -9.02 15.16 -13.32
C LEU A 86 -8.41 16.38 -14.00
N LYS A 87 -7.32 16.92 -13.42
CA LYS A 87 -6.49 17.85 -14.17
C LYS A 87 -5.97 17.06 -15.36
N GLN A 88 -6.49 17.39 -16.53
CA GLN A 88 -6.03 16.83 -17.78
C GLN A 88 -4.54 17.15 -17.87
N VAL A 89 -3.70 16.11 -17.83
CA VAL A 89 -2.27 16.23 -18.03
C VAL A 89 -2.11 16.48 -19.53
N ALA A 90 -1.67 17.69 -19.89
CA ALA A 90 -1.40 18.08 -21.27
C ALA A 90 -0.10 17.44 -21.78
#